data_AF-A0A7V3H673-F1
#
_entry.id   AF-A0A7V3H673-F1
#
_cell.length_a   1.000
_cell.length_b   1.000
_cell.length_c   1.000
_cell.angle_alpha   90.00
_cell.angle_beta   90.00
_cell.angle_gamma   90.00
#
_symmetry.space_group_name_H-M   'P 1'
#
loop_
_entity.id
_entity.type
_entity.pdbx_description
1 polymer ?
#
loop_
_entity_poly.entity_id
_entity_poly.type
_entity_poly.pdbx_seq_one_letter_code
_entity_poly.pdbx_strand_id
1 'polypeptide(L)'
;MPLSPEKRVGLFFALGLAILLVVIEMVGREGLFRRGYHLRARFDRVTGLRVGDPVRLAGVDVGSVSSLQTLAPKVEVRLWIHRGTLIRQDATAAIKQTSLLGGTH
;
A
#
# COMPACT_ATOMS: atom_id res chain seq x y z
N MET A 1 30.67 -24.55 -24.44
CA MET A 1 29.58 -25.25 -25.16
C MET A 1 28.47 -24.25 -25.45
N PRO A 2 28.19 -23.90 -26.72
CA PRO A 2 27.07 -23.01 -27.02
C PRO A 2 25.75 -23.64 -26.56
N LEU A 3 24.86 -22.83 -26.00
CA LEU A 3 23.51 -23.26 -25.62
C LEU A 3 22.74 -23.66 -26.88
N SER A 4 22.04 -24.79 -26.85
CA SER A 4 21.20 -25.21 -27.97
C SER A 4 20.04 -24.20 -28.17
N PRO A 5 19.49 -24.08 -29.39
CA PRO A 5 18.40 -23.14 -29.69
C PRO A 5 17.21 -23.26 -28.73
N GLU A 6 16.87 -24.49 -28.32
CA GLU A 6 15.76 -24.78 -27.40
C GLU A 6 16.01 -24.19 -26.01
N LYS A 7 17.25 -24.30 -25.50
CA LYS A 7 17.64 -23.70 -24.22
C LYS A 7 17.63 -22.18 -24.26
N ARG A 8 17.96 -21.60 -25.42
CA ARG A 8 17.96 -20.14 -25.61
C ARG A 8 16.53 -19.57 -25.62
N VAL A 9 15.59 -20.28 -26.23
CA VAL A 9 14.16 -19.91 -26.20
C VAL A 9 13.58 -20.09 -24.79
N GLY A 10 13.90 -21.19 -24.11
CA GLY A 10 13.48 -21.41 -22.73
C GLY A 10 13.97 -20.31 -21.78
N LEU A 11 15.23 -19.89 -21.93
CA LEU A 11 15.79 -18.78 -21.14
C LEU A 11 15.11 -17.44 -21.45
N PHE A 12 14.81 -17.15 -22.72
CA PHE A 12 14.08 -15.93 -23.10
C PHE A 12 12.69 -15.88 -22.47
N PHE A 13 11.94 -16.98 -22.52
CA PHE A 13 10.63 -17.09 -21.89
C PHE A 13 10.70 -16.94 -20.36
N ALA A 14 11.66 -17.62 -19.71
CA ALA A 14 11.86 -17.51 -18.27
C ALA A 14 12.20 -16.08 -17.83
N LEU A 15 13.06 -15.39 -18.58
CA LEU A 15 13.42 -14.00 -18.32
C LEU A 15 12.22 -13.07 -18.50
N GLY A 16 11.45 -13.27 -19.56
CA GLY A 16 10.21 -12.51 -19.80
C GLY A 16 9.18 -12.69 -18.68
N LEU A 17 8.99 -13.93 -18.22
CA LEU A 17 8.11 -14.23 -17.09
C LEU A 17 8.59 -13.57 -15.79
N ALA A 18 9.90 -13.60 -15.52
CA ALA A 18 10.48 -12.94 -14.36
C ALA A 18 10.25 -11.42 -14.39
N ILE A 19 10.47 -10.77 -15.55
CA ILE A 19 10.21 -9.34 -15.72
C ILE A 19 8.72 -9.03 -15.55
N LEU A 20 7.83 -9.86 -16.11
CA LEU A 20 6.38 -9.67 -15.97
C LEU A 20 5.95 -9.72 -14.49
N LEU A 21 6.47 -10.68 -13.73
CA LEU A 21 6.20 -10.76 -12.28
C LEU A 21 6.68 -9.52 -11.54
N VAL A 22 7.87 -8.98 -11.89
CA VAL A 22 8.39 -7.73 -11.30
C VAL A 22 7.49 -6.54 -11.62
N VAL A 23 6.99 -6.42 -12.86
CA VAL A 23 6.10 -5.33 -13.26
C VAL A 23 4.76 -5.42 -12.52
N ILE A 24 4.18 -6.61 -12.39
CA ILE A 24 2.94 -6.83 -11.64
C ILE A 24 3.11 -6.40 -10.17
N GLU A 25 4.23 -6.77 -9.54
CA GLU A 25 4.56 -6.35 -8.17
C GLU A 25 4.74 -4.82 -8.04
N MET A 26 5.34 -4.15 -9.04
CA MET A 26 5.48 -2.69 -9.02
C MET A 26 4.16 -1.95 -9.17
N VAL A 27 3.22 -2.50 -9.95
CA VAL A 27 1.88 -1.93 -10.15
C VAL A 27 0.97 -2.23 -8.95
N GLY A 28 1.22 -3.35 -8.26
CA GLY A 28 0.57 -3.68 -6.99
C GLY A 28 0.81 -2.60 -5.94
N ARG A 29 -0.23 -1.84 -5.60
CA ARG A 29 -0.20 -0.83 -4.51
C ARG A 29 0.21 -1.43 -3.16
N GLU A 30 0.09 -2.75 -3.01
CA GLU A 30 0.42 -3.54 -1.82
C GLU A 30 1.67 -4.42 -2.01
N GLY A 31 2.69 -3.93 -2.73
CA GLY A 31 3.89 -4.72 -3.05
C GLY A 31 4.47 -5.50 -1.86
N LEU A 32 4.78 -6.78 -2.07
CA LEU A 32 5.28 -7.74 -1.07
C LEU A 32 6.61 -7.31 -0.41
N PHE A 33 7.31 -6.34 -0.99
CA PHE A 33 8.63 -5.87 -0.56
C PHE A 33 8.62 -4.60 0.31
N ARG A 34 7.44 -4.08 0.67
CA ARG A 34 7.34 -2.87 1.49
C ARG A 34 7.58 -3.17 2.98
N ARG A 35 8.82 -2.92 3.45
CA ARG A 35 9.20 -3.00 4.86
C ARG A 35 8.45 -1.94 5.68
N GLY A 36 7.54 -2.38 6.53
CA GLY A 36 6.71 -1.52 7.37
C GLY A 36 5.96 -2.34 8.43
N TYR A 37 5.02 -1.71 9.10
CA TYR A 37 4.14 -2.38 10.06
C TYR A 37 2.68 -1.97 9.83
N HIS A 38 1.76 -2.86 10.18
CA HIS A 38 0.33 -2.59 10.07
C HIS A 38 -0.24 -2.09 11.39
N LEU A 39 -1.05 -1.04 11.33
CA LEU A 39 -1.89 -0.57 12.41
C LEU A 39 -3.35 -0.83 12.09
N ARG A 40 -4.16 -1.03 13.12
CA ARG A 40 -5.61 -1.17 13.01
C ARG A 40 -6.26 -0.01 13.74
N ALA A 41 -7.10 0.73 13.03
CA ALA A 41 -7.89 1.81 13.59
C ALA A 41 -9.37 1.49 13.37
N ARG A 42 -10.22 1.79 14.36
CA ARG A 42 -11.66 1.55 14.29
C ARG A 42 -12.40 2.87 14.28
N PHE A 43 -13.21 3.08 13.26
CA PHE A 43 -14.00 4.30 13.08
C PHE A 43 -15.48 3.96 13.07
N ASP A 44 -16.32 4.88 13.54
CA ASP A 44 -17.77 4.71 13.46
C ASP A 44 -18.29 4.94 12.03
N ARG A 45 -17.63 5.82 11.26
CA ARG A 45 -17.88 6.04 9.83
C ARG A 45 -16.59 6.35 9.07
N VAL A 46 -16.51 5.85 7.84
CA VAL A 46 -15.41 6.07 6.90
C VAL A 46 -16.00 6.54 5.56
N THR A 47 -16.31 7.83 5.47
CA THR A 47 -16.86 8.40 4.23
C THR A 47 -15.74 8.76 3.27
N GLY A 48 -15.79 8.24 2.04
CA GLY A 48 -14.86 8.61 0.97
C GLY A 48 -13.45 8.02 1.07
N LEU A 49 -13.12 7.30 2.14
CA LEU A 49 -11.83 6.63 2.31
C LEU A 49 -11.73 5.40 1.39
N ARG A 50 -10.59 5.24 0.72
CA ARG A 50 -10.31 4.14 -0.22
C ARG A 50 -9.00 3.43 0.14
N VAL A 51 -8.90 2.18 -0.31
CA VAL A 51 -7.64 1.42 -0.22
C VAL A 51 -6.57 2.11 -1.09
N GLY A 52 -5.40 2.31 -0.51
CA GLY A 52 -4.29 3.06 -1.11
C GLY A 52 -4.26 4.55 -0.77
N ASP A 53 -5.25 5.10 -0.07
CA ASP A 53 -5.20 6.51 0.36
C ASP A 53 -4.00 6.76 1.28
N PRO A 54 -3.36 7.93 1.18
CA PRO A 54 -2.15 8.23 1.96
C PRO A 54 -2.48 8.42 3.44
N VAL A 55 -1.61 7.89 4.29
CA VAL A 55 -1.64 8.13 5.74
C VAL A 55 -0.62 9.19 6.07
N ARG A 56 -1.07 10.29 6.69
CA ARG A 56 -0.23 11.43 7.02
C ARG A 56 0.00 11.57 8.52
N LEU A 57 1.24 11.86 8.91
CA LEU A 57 1.62 12.25 10.26
C LEU A 57 2.27 13.63 10.19
N ALA A 58 1.71 14.59 10.93
CA ALA A 58 2.17 15.99 10.91
C ALA A 58 2.28 16.60 9.49
N GLY A 59 1.40 16.19 8.57
CA GLY A 59 1.40 16.64 7.18
C GLY A 59 2.29 15.86 6.21
N VAL A 60 3.13 14.94 6.71
CA VAL A 60 4.03 14.13 5.89
C VAL A 60 3.40 12.77 5.58
N ASP A 61 3.50 12.31 4.34
CA ASP A 61 3.05 10.96 3.95
C ASP A 61 3.95 9.90 4.62
N VAL A 62 3.36 9.11 5.51
CA VAL A 62 4.05 8.07 6.30
C VAL A 62 3.55 6.67 6.02
N GLY A 63 2.58 6.50 5.13
CA GLY A 63 1.98 5.19 4.89
C GLY A 63 0.80 5.25 3.93
N SER A 64 0.03 4.16 3.88
CA SER A 64 -1.17 4.05 3.06
C SER A 64 -2.22 3.13 3.70
N VAL A 65 -3.49 3.34 3.37
CA VAL A 65 -4.57 2.44 3.77
C VAL A 65 -4.40 1.09 3.05
N SER A 66 -4.28 0.01 3.81
CA SER A 66 -4.14 -1.36 3.27
C SER A 66 -5.49 -2.04 3.04
N SER A 67 -6.44 -1.89 3.95
CA SER A 67 -7.76 -2.50 3.76
C SER A 67 -8.84 -1.83 4.59
N LEU A 68 -10.08 -1.94 4.14
CA LEU A 68 -11.28 -1.51 4.86
C LEU A 68 -12.16 -2.73 5.12
N GLN A 69 -12.53 -2.97 6.37
CA GLN A 69 -13.41 -4.07 6.77
C GLN A 69 -14.53 -3.55 7.65
N THR A 70 -15.77 -3.78 7.24
CA THR A 70 -16.94 -3.44 8.05
C THR A 70 -17.12 -4.47 9.16
N LEU A 71 -16.93 -4.06 10.41
CA LEU A 71 -17.08 -4.88 11.60
C LEU A 71 -18.15 -4.25 12.49
N ALA A 72 -19.42 -4.50 12.16
CA ALA A 72 -20.57 -3.82 12.76
C ALA A 72 -20.48 -3.81 14.31
N PRO A 73 -20.68 -2.66 14.97
CA PRO A 73 -21.17 -1.37 14.43
C PRO A 73 -20.09 -0.43 13.86
N LYS A 74 -18.81 -0.84 13.83
CA LYS A 74 -17.68 0.00 13.42
C LYS A 74 -17.08 -0.46 12.09
N VAL A 75 -16.14 0.31 11.57
CA VAL A 75 -15.31 -0.08 10.43
C VAL A 75 -13.86 -0.16 10.89
N GLU A 76 -13.24 -1.31 10.69
CA GLU A 76 -11.82 -1.54 10.93
C GLU A 76 -11.02 -1.17 9.68
N VAL A 77 -10.11 -0.22 9.84
CA VAL A 77 -9.21 0.27 8.81
C VAL A 77 -7.82 -0.26 9.14
N ARG A 78 -7.24 -1.06 8.23
CA ARG A 78 -5.83 -1.44 8.29
C ARG A 78 -5.01 -0.39 7.57
N LEU A 79 -4.02 0.14 8.28
CA LEU A 79 -3.06 1.14 7.82
C LEU A 79 -1.71 0.45 7.71
N TRP A 80 -0.97 0.69 6.64
CA TRP A 80 0.43 0.30 6.53
C TRP A 80 1.30 1.54 6.70
N ILE A 81 2.29 1.45 7.59
CA ILE A 81 3.19 2.55 7.93
C ILE A 81 4.62 2.15 7.59
N HIS A 82 5.38 3.08 7.01
CA HIS A 82 6.79 2.87 6.69
C HIS A 82 7.61 2.60 7.95
N ARG A 83 8.58 1.69 7.86
CA ARG A 83 9.50 1.40 8.96
C ARG A 83 10.34 2.65 9.27
N GLY A 84 10.36 3.08 10.53
CA GLY A 84 11.08 4.28 10.98
C GLY A 84 10.16 5.41 11.47
N THR A 85 8.87 5.37 11.11
CA THR A 85 7.88 6.26 11.69
C THR A 85 7.50 5.75 13.08
N LEU A 86 7.69 6.57 14.11
CA LEU A 86 7.24 6.27 15.47
C LEU A 86 5.89 6.94 15.70
N ILE A 87 4.86 6.11 15.87
CA ILE A 87 3.52 6.57 16.24
C ILE A 87 3.37 6.34 17.75
N ARG A 88 3.10 7.41 18.49
CA ARG A 88 2.89 7.33 19.94
C ARG A 88 1.60 6.57 20.27
N GLN A 89 1.53 5.95 21.44
CA GLN A 89 0.37 5.17 21.87
C GLN A 89 -0.88 6.05 22.14
N ASP A 90 -0.67 7.33 22.44
CA ASP A 90 -1.72 8.33 22.64
C ASP A 90 -2.16 9.03 21.33
N ALA A 91 -1.65 8.57 20.19
CA ALA A 91 -1.98 9.16 18.90
C ALA A 91 -3.45 8.96 18.56
N THR A 92 -4.11 10.06 18.17
CA THR A 92 -5.49 10.03 17.66
C THR A 92 -5.47 10.02 16.14
N ALA A 93 -6.15 9.04 15.53
CA ALA A 93 -6.34 8.97 14.09
C ALA A 93 -7.63 9.71 13.69
N ALA A 94 -7.56 10.54 12.66
CA ALA A 94 -8.72 11.24 12.11
C ALA A 94 -8.71 11.16 10.59
N ILE A 95 -9.89 10.93 10.01
CA ILE A 95 -10.08 10.96 8.56
C ILE A 95 -10.35 12.41 8.18
N LYS A 96 -9.46 12.99 7.37
CA LYS A 96 -9.63 14.34 6.83
C LYS A 96 -9.81 14.25 5.33
N GLN A 97 -10.82 14.92 4.81
CA GLN A 97 -11.01 15.06 3.38
C GLN A 97 -10.09 16.16 2.87
N THR A 98 -9.29 15.88 1.85
CA THR A 98 -8.55 16.93 1.13
C THR A 98 -9.57 17.89 0.51
N SER A 99 -9.35 19.20 0.72
CA SER A 99 -10.23 20.34 0.44
C SER A 99 -11.19 20.20 -0.76
N LEU A 100 -12.39 20.78 -0.64
CA LEU A 100 -13.46 20.83 -1.65
C LEU A 100 -13.07 21.52 -2.98
N LEU A 101 -11.91 22.18 -3.02
CA LEU A 101 -11.47 22.99 -4.15
C LEU A 101 -10.28 22.42 -4.94
N GLY A 102 -9.81 21.20 -4.62
CA GLY A 102 -8.83 20.46 -5.43
C GLY A 102 -7.70 21.32 -6.02
N GLY A 103 -6.69 21.66 -5.21
CA GLY A 103 -5.55 22.44 -5.70
C GLY A 103 -4.35 22.34 -4.77
N THR A 104 -3.42 21.47 -5.16
CA THR A 104 -1.96 21.52 -4.89
C THR A 104 -1.49 22.15 -3.58
N HIS A 105 -1.18 21.31 -2.58
CA HIS A 105 0.16 21.15 -1.98
C HIS A 105 0.13 20.04 -0.91
#